data_AF-U5HCQ6-F1
#
_entry.id   AF-U5HCQ6-F1
#
_cell.length_a   1.000
_cell.length_b   1.000
_cell.length_c   1.000
_cell.angle_alpha   90.00
_cell.angle_beta   90.00
_cell.angle_gamma   90.00
#
_symmetry.space_group_name_H-M   'P 1'
#
loop_
_entity.id
_entity.type
_entity.pdbx_description
1 polymer ?
#
loop_
_entity_poly.entity_id
_entity_poly.type
_entity_poly.pdbx_seq_one_letter_code
_entity_poly.pdbx_strand_id
1 'polypeptide(L)'
;MAQVQEEHKDDTSASPPAGLIGRSLATLSVAWKQRALVQTALVTTARFYTIGGGHEAWDLRTAIFTGIARAVSKESRKRQDPNAVIDAAKETQSLRKRLVVLEMKNPKFGACVEIKIPVKPKRGLGGILELLDQEEEVGREIPAEWQLHKDVKGKANERVLLYLHGGGYTLLSPRTQRPISLLLSQELGCRVLSVDYRLAPETVFPGALYDAVTSYLYLTEELKVSPSNVLIGGDSAGAGLCLSLMLYLRDTKMNQVAGAILLSPFCDITHSLRSWESNGHLDYLSLPVDPSPLTPAKLYAPSNALHPYVTSVLADHKNLPPLLLQAGGAETLRDEVTLLAHRADRAGVDVTHEIYDSGVHVTHIFFEGELARVCRKQVGVWAQKVQGPDKLKNRSEGWSEVDALFGSEWKRLEANANKGGENKSGGAEKEKATPQPAFIFEPVVQEAPQVQLLQTANEEVVKAVEEDAEYKPRKGLTTIFVPKRNPKAGLVGKVRGVLHL
;
A
#
# COMPACT_ATOMS: atom_id res chain seq x y z
N MET A 1 -5.41 42.17 -77.24
CA MET A 1 -4.05 42.06 -76.67
C MET A 1 -4.02 40.74 -75.90
N ALA A 2 -3.81 39.59 -76.55
CA ALA A 2 -2.50 38.99 -76.93
C ALA A 2 -1.60 38.84 -75.70
N GLN A 3 -1.10 37.68 -75.23
CA GLN A 3 -0.78 36.35 -75.79
C GLN A 3 -0.72 35.35 -74.60
N VAL A 4 -1.29 34.13 -74.66
CA VAL A 4 -0.72 32.82 -75.12
C VAL A 4 0.23 32.14 -74.11
N GLN A 5 -0.22 30.97 -73.61
CA GLN A 5 0.43 29.66 -73.31
C GLN A 5 1.75 29.63 -72.50
N GLU A 6 2.06 28.64 -71.64
CA GLU A 6 2.04 27.18 -71.89
C GLU A 6 2.23 26.37 -70.58
N GLU A 7 2.14 25.04 -70.71
CA GLU A 7 1.97 23.95 -69.73
C GLU A 7 3.13 23.68 -68.73
N HIS A 8 2.84 23.10 -67.56
CA HIS A 8 3.30 21.74 -67.19
C HIS A 8 2.79 21.23 -65.82
N LYS A 9 2.71 19.89 -65.75
CA LYS A 9 2.31 19.02 -64.64
C LYS A 9 3.49 18.69 -63.70
N ASP A 10 3.08 18.17 -62.54
CA ASP A 10 3.74 17.20 -61.63
C ASP A 10 4.57 17.67 -60.43
N ASP A 11 4.01 17.31 -59.27
CA ASP A 11 4.60 16.64 -58.10
C ASP A 11 5.68 17.35 -57.25
N THR A 12 5.36 17.57 -55.96
CA THR A 12 6.15 17.04 -54.84
C THR A 12 5.59 17.45 -53.48
N SER A 13 5.44 16.43 -52.64
CA SER A 13 5.30 16.44 -51.19
C SER A 13 6.24 17.39 -50.44
N ALA A 14 5.70 18.15 -49.47
CA ALA A 14 6.38 18.48 -48.21
C ALA A 14 5.40 19.10 -47.19
N SER A 15 4.92 18.31 -46.23
CA SER A 15 4.37 18.84 -44.98
C SER A 15 5.52 19.33 -44.08
N PRO A 16 5.36 20.44 -43.32
CA PRO A 16 6.41 20.90 -42.42
C PRO A 16 6.55 19.95 -41.21
N PRO A 17 7.74 19.86 -40.58
CA PRO A 17 8.01 18.84 -39.58
C PRO A 17 7.29 19.16 -38.26
N ALA A 18 6.22 18.42 -37.97
CA ALA A 18 5.48 18.42 -36.69
C ALA A 18 6.28 17.86 -35.49
N GLY A 19 7.61 17.68 -35.60
CA GLY A 19 8.44 16.97 -34.64
C GLY A 19 9.11 17.81 -33.55
N LEU A 20 9.33 19.12 -33.77
CA LEU A 20 10.05 19.97 -32.79
C LEU A 20 9.14 20.70 -31.80
N ILE A 21 7.93 21.12 -32.22
CA ILE A 21 7.02 21.89 -31.37
C ILE A 21 6.33 20.98 -30.32
N GLY A 22 5.99 19.74 -30.69
CA GLY A 22 5.41 18.76 -29.76
C GLY A 22 6.38 18.28 -28.68
N ARG A 23 7.68 18.20 -29.00
CA ARG A 23 8.72 17.83 -28.02
C ARG A 23 9.02 18.97 -27.03
N SER A 24 9.02 20.23 -27.48
CA SER A 24 9.30 21.38 -26.59
C SER A 24 8.15 21.64 -25.60
N LEU A 25 6.89 21.48 -26.02
CA LEU A 25 5.73 21.62 -25.14
C LEU A 25 5.67 20.51 -24.07
N ALA A 26 6.08 19.28 -24.42
CA ALA A 26 6.18 18.18 -23.48
C ALA A 26 7.28 18.41 -22.42
N THR A 27 8.48 18.82 -22.82
CA THR A 27 9.56 19.19 -21.87
C THR A 27 9.22 20.42 -21.04
N LEU A 28 8.57 21.43 -21.62
CA LEU A 28 8.04 22.57 -20.87
C LEU A 28 7.01 22.12 -19.83
N SER A 29 6.07 21.23 -20.18
CA SER A 29 5.06 20.72 -19.22
C SER A 29 5.67 19.93 -18.06
N VAL A 30 6.76 19.18 -18.31
CA VAL A 30 7.51 18.44 -17.29
C VAL A 30 8.29 19.42 -16.40
N ALA A 31 8.95 20.42 -16.98
CA ALA A 31 9.65 21.46 -16.24
C ALA A 31 8.72 22.31 -15.35
N TRP A 32 7.52 22.66 -15.85
CA TRP A 32 6.49 23.37 -15.07
C TRP A 32 5.95 22.52 -13.91
N LYS A 33 5.75 21.22 -14.11
CA LYS A 33 5.31 20.32 -13.04
C LYS A 33 6.39 20.07 -11.99
N GLN A 34 7.65 19.88 -12.41
CA GLN A 34 8.77 19.82 -11.48
C GLN A 34 8.91 21.13 -10.69
N ARG A 35 8.69 22.29 -11.33
CA ARG A 35 8.65 23.59 -10.65
C ARG A 35 7.56 23.67 -9.59
N ALA A 36 6.35 23.17 -9.86
CA ALA A 36 5.25 23.15 -8.87
C ALA A 36 5.54 22.23 -7.67
N LEU A 37 6.17 21.08 -7.90
CA LEU A 37 6.58 20.16 -6.82
C LEU A 37 7.72 20.75 -5.99
N VAL A 38 8.73 21.34 -6.62
CA VAL A 38 9.82 22.06 -5.94
C VAL A 38 9.28 23.25 -5.15
N GLN A 39 8.37 24.03 -5.72
CA GLN A 39 7.72 25.13 -5.01
C GLN A 39 6.91 24.62 -3.82
N THR A 40 6.19 23.51 -3.95
CA THR A 40 5.47 22.88 -2.83
C THR A 40 6.44 22.47 -1.73
N ALA A 41 7.57 21.85 -2.08
CA ALA A 41 8.61 21.49 -1.12
C ALA A 41 9.15 22.72 -0.40
N LEU A 42 9.55 23.77 -1.12
CA LEU A 42 10.08 25.02 -0.57
C LEU A 42 9.07 25.72 0.37
N VAL A 43 7.82 25.85 -0.07
CA VAL A 43 6.75 26.46 0.74
C VAL A 43 6.48 25.63 1.99
N THR A 44 6.47 24.30 1.87
CA THR A 44 6.27 23.40 3.02
C THR A 44 7.44 23.50 3.99
N THR A 45 8.68 23.58 3.52
CA THR A 45 9.86 23.81 4.35
C THR A 45 9.79 25.15 5.08
N ALA A 46 9.46 26.24 4.37
CA ALA A 46 9.31 27.55 4.99
C ALA A 46 8.19 27.56 6.05
N ARG A 47 7.04 26.92 5.76
CA ARG A 47 5.96 26.74 6.73
C ARG A 47 6.40 25.92 7.94
N PHE A 48 7.11 24.82 7.73
CA PHE A 48 7.59 23.96 8.80
C PHE A 48 8.44 24.75 9.82
N TYR A 49 9.34 25.61 9.35
CA TYR A 49 10.19 26.41 10.24
C TYR A 49 9.54 27.67 10.82
N THR A 50 8.39 28.10 10.30
CA THR A 50 7.68 29.30 10.79
C THR A 50 6.52 28.97 11.73
N ILE A 51 5.73 27.95 11.41
CA ILE A 51 4.51 27.58 12.14
C ILE A 51 4.50 26.11 12.60
N GLY A 52 5.48 25.30 12.20
CA GLY A 52 5.53 23.86 12.50
C GLY A 52 4.96 22.97 11.38
N GLY A 53 5.03 21.65 11.58
CA GLY A 53 4.39 20.67 10.70
C GLY A 53 2.87 20.64 10.87
N GLY A 54 2.18 19.83 10.05
CA GLY A 54 0.74 19.60 10.19
C GLY A 54 0.36 18.94 11.52
N HIS A 55 1.29 18.17 12.10
CA HIS A 55 1.22 17.64 13.45
C HIS A 55 2.50 17.99 14.22
N GLU A 56 2.42 18.13 15.54
CA GLU A 56 3.56 18.53 16.38
C GLU A 56 4.75 17.56 16.35
N ALA A 57 4.49 16.29 16.03
CA ALA A 57 5.45 15.20 16.03
C ALA A 57 6.05 14.94 14.64
N TRP A 58 5.60 15.66 13.62
CA TRP A 58 6.13 15.50 12.27
C TRP A 58 7.54 16.06 12.17
N ASP A 59 8.41 15.30 11.53
CA ASP A 59 9.65 15.83 11.01
C ASP A 59 9.42 16.54 9.66
N LEU A 60 10.46 17.22 9.18
CA LEU A 60 10.42 17.94 7.92
C LEU A 60 10.15 17.00 6.73
N ARG A 61 10.60 15.74 6.79
CA ARG A 61 10.45 14.79 5.68
C ARG A 61 9.00 14.34 5.54
N THR A 62 8.35 14.00 6.64
CA THR A 62 6.91 13.71 6.67
C THR A 62 6.13 14.91 6.15
N ALA A 63 6.43 16.12 6.63
CA ALA A 63 5.74 17.33 6.17
C ALA A 63 5.89 17.55 4.66
N ILE A 64 7.11 17.50 4.12
CA ILE A 64 7.39 17.69 2.67
C ILE A 64 6.70 16.60 1.84
N PHE A 65 6.84 15.33 2.23
CA PHE A 65 6.23 14.22 1.49
C PHE A 65 4.71 14.37 1.45
N THR A 66 4.07 14.59 2.61
CA THR A 66 2.62 14.77 2.69
C THR A 66 2.16 15.97 1.86
N GLY A 67 2.89 17.09 1.91
CA GLY A 67 2.61 18.28 1.09
C GLY A 67 2.70 18.00 -0.42
N ILE A 68 3.77 17.34 -0.86
CA ILE A 68 3.99 16.95 -2.26
C ILE A 68 2.92 15.96 -2.73
N ALA A 69 2.69 14.88 -1.99
CA ALA A 69 1.70 13.85 -2.33
C ALA A 69 0.30 14.46 -2.45
N ARG A 70 -0.06 15.36 -1.52
CA ARG A 70 -1.32 16.11 -1.57
C ARG A 70 -1.40 17.02 -2.79
N ALA A 71 -0.31 17.69 -3.17
CA ALA A 71 -0.28 18.54 -4.37
C ALA A 71 -0.45 17.73 -5.67
N VAL A 72 0.20 16.56 -5.77
CA VAL A 72 0.04 15.63 -6.88
C VAL A 72 -1.42 15.16 -6.97
N SER A 73 -2.00 14.75 -5.84
CA SER A 73 -3.40 14.31 -5.73
C SER A 73 -4.40 15.41 -6.12
N LYS A 74 -4.13 16.68 -5.81
CA LYS A 74 -4.97 17.81 -6.23
C LYS A 74 -4.88 18.11 -7.72
N GLU A 75 -3.70 17.97 -8.32
CA GLU A 75 -3.48 18.31 -9.73
C GLU A 75 -4.08 17.28 -10.68
N SER A 76 -4.06 15.98 -10.32
CA SER A 76 -4.77 14.94 -11.08
C SER A 76 -6.28 15.17 -11.12
N ARG A 77 -6.85 15.86 -10.12
CA ARG A 77 -8.29 16.15 -10.03
C ARG A 77 -8.78 17.30 -10.90
N LYS A 78 -7.93 18.23 -11.34
CA LYS A 78 -8.36 19.42 -12.12
C LYS A 78 -8.73 19.10 -13.57
N ARG A 79 -8.53 17.87 -14.03
CA ARG A 79 -8.81 17.42 -15.39
C ARG A 79 -10.02 16.50 -15.34
N GLN A 80 -11.20 17.02 -15.66
CA GLN A 80 -12.44 16.24 -15.61
C GLN A 80 -13.27 16.50 -16.87
N ASP A 81 -13.21 15.55 -17.82
CA ASP A 81 -14.29 15.30 -18.76
C ASP A 81 -15.10 14.10 -18.22
N PRO A 82 -16.40 14.26 -17.90
CA PRO A 82 -17.26 13.19 -17.42
C PRO A 82 -17.40 11.99 -18.37
N ASN A 83 -17.07 12.12 -19.66
CA ASN A 83 -17.35 11.10 -20.67
C ASN A 83 -16.24 10.06 -20.92
N ALA A 84 -15.08 10.15 -20.26
CA ALA A 84 -13.92 9.39 -20.71
C ALA A 84 -13.32 8.44 -19.64
N VAL A 85 -14.04 7.36 -19.33
CA VAL A 85 -13.45 6.20 -18.61
C VAL A 85 -12.18 5.70 -19.32
N ILE A 86 -12.16 5.76 -20.66
CA ILE A 86 -11.00 5.43 -21.49
C ILE A 86 -9.81 6.38 -21.22
N ASP A 87 -10.05 7.68 -21.03
CA ASP A 87 -8.96 8.62 -20.75
C ASP A 87 -8.48 8.52 -19.31
N ALA A 88 -9.36 8.15 -18.37
CA ALA A 88 -8.97 7.80 -17.01
C ALA A 88 -8.13 6.52 -16.96
N ALA A 89 -8.44 5.53 -17.78
CA ALA A 89 -7.61 4.33 -17.94
C ALA A 89 -6.22 4.71 -18.48
N LYS A 90 -6.15 5.53 -19.54
CA LYS A 90 -4.87 6.03 -20.08
C LYS A 90 -4.10 6.89 -19.08
N GLU A 91 -4.78 7.71 -18.28
CA GLU A 91 -4.16 8.55 -17.25
C GLU A 91 -3.62 7.69 -16.11
N THR A 92 -4.40 6.73 -15.61
CA THR A 92 -3.98 5.75 -14.61
C THR A 92 -2.75 5.00 -15.10
N GLN A 93 -2.77 4.53 -16.35
CA GLN A 93 -1.62 3.88 -16.98
C GLN A 93 -0.41 4.83 -17.12
N SER A 94 -0.64 6.10 -17.44
CA SER A 94 0.41 7.14 -17.50
C SER A 94 1.02 7.41 -16.12
N LEU A 95 0.18 7.46 -15.07
CA LEU A 95 0.61 7.61 -13.68
C LEU A 95 1.42 6.40 -13.23
N ARG A 96 0.96 5.16 -13.49
CA ARG A 96 1.74 3.94 -13.22
C ARG A 96 3.12 4.00 -13.87
N LYS A 97 3.20 4.35 -15.15
CA LYS A 97 4.49 4.51 -15.87
C LYS A 97 5.41 5.55 -15.23
N ARG A 98 4.86 6.61 -14.63
CA ARG A 98 5.65 7.63 -13.91
C ARG A 98 6.08 7.16 -12.53
N LEU A 99 5.25 6.38 -11.84
CA LEU A 99 5.56 5.83 -10.51
C LEU A 99 6.69 4.79 -10.55
N VAL A 100 7.10 4.33 -11.74
CA VAL A 100 8.31 3.53 -11.95
C VAL A 100 9.56 4.22 -11.35
N VAL A 101 9.61 5.56 -11.27
CA VAL A 101 10.74 6.26 -10.62
C VAL A 101 10.82 6.01 -9.11
N LEU A 102 9.72 5.59 -8.49
CA LEU A 102 9.68 5.19 -7.08
C LEU A 102 10.07 3.71 -6.90
N GLU A 103 10.20 2.94 -7.99
CA GLU A 103 10.64 1.55 -7.90
C GLU A 103 12.10 1.48 -7.45
N MET A 104 12.31 0.88 -6.29
CA MET A 104 13.66 0.60 -5.80
C MET A 104 14.22 -0.65 -6.46
N LYS A 105 14.94 -0.47 -7.58
CA LYS A 105 15.55 -1.57 -8.34
C LYS A 105 16.53 -2.41 -7.50
N ASN A 106 17.32 -1.78 -6.64
CA ASN A 106 18.23 -2.45 -5.69
C ASN A 106 17.88 -2.02 -4.27
N PRO A 107 17.09 -2.80 -3.52
CA PRO A 107 16.77 -2.43 -2.16
C PRO A 107 17.97 -2.67 -1.25
N LYS A 108 18.40 -1.64 -0.52
CA LYS A 108 19.43 -1.74 0.54
C LYS A 108 19.06 -2.74 1.65
N PHE A 109 17.78 -3.11 1.72
CA PHE A 109 17.18 -3.92 2.78
C PHE A 109 17.25 -5.42 2.50
N GLY A 110 17.40 -5.87 1.25
CA GLY A 110 17.33 -7.31 0.99
C GLY A 110 17.41 -7.74 -0.46
N ALA A 111 17.08 -9.01 -0.69
CA ALA A 111 16.99 -9.63 -1.99
C ALA A 111 15.53 -9.68 -2.46
N CYS A 112 15.32 -9.45 -3.76
CA CYS A 112 14.03 -9.57 -4.42
C CYS A 112 14.20 -10.44 -5.68
N VAL A 113 13.40 -11.49 -5.81
CA VAL A 113 13.41 -12.40 -6.95
C VAL A 113 12.05 -12.40 -7.61
N GLU A 114 11.99 -11.96 -8.85
CA GLU A 114 10.78 -11.96 -9.67
C GLU A 114 10.45 -13.39 -10.09
N ILE A 115 9.18 -13.76 -9.93
CA ILE A 115 8.62 -15.04 -10.35
C ILE A 115 7.28 -14.82 -11.06
N LYS A 116 6.75 -15.91 -11.59
CA LYS A 116 5.45 -15.95 -12.22
C LYS A 116 4.64 -17.10 -11.63
N ILE A 117 3.49 -16.77 -11.07
CA ILE A 117 2.57 -17.75 -10.49
C ILE A 117 1.66 -18.24 -11.62
N PRO A 118 1.64 -19.54 -11.92
CA PRO A 118 0.76 -20.07 -12.96
C PRO A 118 -0.70 -19.99 -12.53
N VAL A 119 -1.56 -19.46 -13.39
CA VAL A 119 -3.01 -19.51 -13.19
C VAL A 119 -3.54 -20.80 -13.77
N LYS A 120 -4.13 -21.64 -12.93
CA LYS A 120 -4.86 -22.84 -13.36
C LYS A 120 -6.33 -22.43 -13.50
N PRO A 121 -6.91 -22.39 -14.71
CA PRO A 121 -8.33 -22.12 -14.87
C PRO A 121 -9.15 -23.35 -14.50
N LYS A 122 -10.45 -23.16 -14.25
CA LYS A 122 -11.43 -24.22 -13.97
C LYS A 122 -11.04 -25.09 -12.78
N ARG A 123 -10.57 -24.48 -11.70
CA ARG A 123 -10.22 -25.20 -10.46
C ARG A 123 -11.45 -25.63 -9.66
N GLY A 124 -12.63 -25.11 -10.04
CA GLY A 124 -13.84 -25.28 -9.26
C GLY A 124 -13.93 -24.28 -8.11
N LEU A 125 -13.41 -23.06 -8.32
CA LEU A 125 -13.64 -21.97 -7.38
C LEU A 125 -15.15 -21.65 -7.38
N GLY A 126 -15.74 -21.55 -6.19
CA GLY A 126 -17.17 -21.27 -6.04
C GLY A 126 -17.47 -19.80 -5.75
N GLY A 127 -18.76 -19.49 -5.57
CA GLY A 127 -19.23 -18.18 -5.12
C GLY A 127 -18.97 -17.09 -6.16
N ILE A 128 -18.55 -15.90 -5.70
CA ILE A 128 -18.34 -14.73 -6.58
C ILE A 128 -17.25 -14.94 -7.65
N LEU A 129 -16.39 -15.95 -7.49
CA LEU A 129 -15.31 -16.25 -8.42
C LEU A 129 -15.65 -17.35 -9.44
N GLU A 130 -16.82 -17.99 -9.35
CA GLU A 130 -17.17 -19.16 -10.16
C GLU A 130 -17.12 -18.87 -11.67
N LEU A 131 -17.79 -17.81 -12.11
CA LEU A 131 -17.77 -17.43 -13.53
C LEU A 131 -16.36 -17.07 -14.00
N LEU A 132 -15.62 -16.31 -13.20
CA LEU A 132 -14.26 -15.88 -13.56
C LEU A 132 -13.29 -17.07 -13.64
N ASP A 133 -13.41 -18.07 -12.76
CA ASP A 133 -12.61 -19.31 -12.81
C ASP A 133 -12.89 -20.14 -14.08
N GLN A 134 -14.12 -20.10 -14.59
CA GLN A 134 -14.48 -20.79 -15.84
C GLN A 134 -13.98 -20.07 -17.10
N GLU A 135 -13.95 -18.74 -17.05
CA GLU A 135 -13.59 -17.86 -18.16
C GLU A 135 -12.09 -17.50 -18.20
N GLU A 136 -11.34 -17.80 -17.13
CA GLU A 136 -9.94 -17.41 -17.02
C GLU A 136 -9.06 -18.03 -18.11
N GLU A 137 -8.10 -17.23 -18.59
CA GLU A 137 -7.26 -17.58 -19.73
C GLU A 137 -6.28 -18.72 -19.40
N VAL A 138 -6.24 -19.73 -20.27
CA VAL A 138 -5.29 -20.84 -20.16
C VAL A 138 -3.86 -20.32 -20.38
N GLY A 139 -2.97 -20.59 -19.43
CA GLY A 139 -1.56 -20.20 -19.52
C GLY A 139 -1.27 -18.79 -19.02
N ARG A 140 -2.25 -18.09 -18.46
CA ARG A 140 -2.03 -16.81 -17.77
C ARG A 140 -1.09 -17.00 -16.58
N GLU A 141 -0.25 -16.00 -16.36
CA GLU A 141 0.69 -15.95 -15.24
C GLU A 141 0.47 -14.65 -14.44
N ILE A 142 0.54 -14.74 -13.11
CA ILE A 142 0.51 -13.57 -12.22
C ILE A 142 1.97 -13.22 -11.86
N PRO A 143 2.48 -12.04 -12.20
CA PRO A 143 3.80 -11.61 -11.74
C PRO A 143 3.81 -11.48 -10.21
N ALA A 144 4.89 -11.93 -9.58
CA ALA A 144 5.09 -11.79 -8.14
C ALA A 144 6.58 -11.68 -7.81
N GLU A 145 6.89 -11.31 -6.57
CA GLU A 145 8.25 -11.23 -6.06
C GLU A 145 8.40 -12.00 -4.75
N TRP A 146 9.36 -12.91 -4.72
CA TRP A 146 9.92 -13.39 -3.45
C TRP A 146 10.87 -12.35 -2.90
N GLN A 147 10.67 -11.96 -1.65
CA GLN A 147 11.43 -10.90 -0.99
C GLN A 147 11.93 -11.39 0.38
N LEU A 148 13.18 -11.08 0.69
CA LEU A 148 13.82 -11.49 1.94
C LEU A 148 14.79 -10.42 2.42
N HIS A 149 14.60 -9.97 3.65
CA HIS A 149 15.54 -9.05 4.29
C HIS A 149 16.93 -9.68 4.44
N LYS A 150 17.99 -8.89 4.26
CA LYS A 150 19.39 -9.35 4.30
C LYS A 150 19.79 -10.04 5.62
N ASP A 151 19.17 -9.64 6.72
CA ASP A 151 19.47 -10.15 8.06
C ASP A 151 18.65 -11.40 8.43
N VAL A 152 17.74 -11.83 7.55
CA VAL A 152 16.86 -12.97 7.79
C VAL A 152 17.42 -14.21 7.11
N LYS A 153 17.50 -15.30 7.89
CA LYS A 153 17.85 -16.63 7.39
C LYS A 153 16.61 -17.51 7.46
N GLY A 154 16.36 -18.28 6.41
CA GLY A 154 15.25 -19.22 6.39
C GLY A 154 15.32 -20.25 7.52
N LYS A 155 14.22 -20.41 8.26
CA LYS A 155 14.05 -21.46 9.30
C LYS A 155 13.22 -22.64 8.80
N ALA A 156 13.51 -23.85 9.28
CA ALA A 156 12.80 -25.08 8.90
C ALA A 156 11.27 -25.05 9.13
N ASN A 157 10.77 -24.22 10.04
CA ASN A 157 9.34 -24.02 10.32
C ASN A 157 8.91 -22.56 10.06
N GLU A 158 9.45 -21.92 9.03
CA GLU A 158 9.19 -20.51 8.78
C GLU A 158 7.73 -20.22 8.44
N ARG A 159 7.30 -19.01 8.82
CA ARG A 159 6.11 -18.38 8.25
C ARG A 159 6.38 -17.89 6.84
N VAL A 160 5.33 -17.62 6.10
CA VAL A 160 5.38 -16.86 4.84
C VAL A 160 4.38 -15.73 4.92
N LEU A 161 4.79 -14.53 4.53
CA LEU A 161 3.85 -13.42 4.36
C LEU A 161 3.43 -13.34 2.89
N LEU A 162 2.16 -13.59 2.60
CA LEU A 162 1.56 -13.22 1.32
C LEU A 162 1.19 -11.74 1.37
N TYR A 163 1.88 -10.90 0.60
CA TYR A 163 1.73 -9.45 0.65
C TYR A 163 0.99 -8.89 -0.57
N LEU A 164 -0.05 -8.10 -0.31
CA LEU A 164 -0.87 -7.43 -1.32
C LEU A 164 -0.66 -5.91 -1.18
N HIS A 165 -0.09 -5.28 -2.21
CA HIS A 165 0.25 -3.87 -2.16
C HIS A 165 -0.98 -2.95 -2.20
N GLY A 166 -0.87 -1.75 -1.63
CA GLY A 166 -1.89 -0.70 -1.75
C GLY A 166 -1.92 -0.02 -3.12
N GLY A 167 -2.49 1.18 -3.18
CA GLY A 167 -2.62 1.96 -4.43
C GLY A 167 -4.06 2.07 -4.94
N GLY A 168 -5.05 1.92 -4.06
CA GLY A 168 -6.46 2.13 -4.42
C GLY A 168 -6.97 1.17 -5.48
N TYR A 169 -6.42 -0.06 -5.56
CA TYR A 169 -6.70 -1.06 -6.62
C TYR A 169 -6.36 -0.61 -8.05
N THR A 170 -5.71 0.54 -8.22
CA THR A 170 -5.50 1.19 -9.52
C THR A 170 -4.04 1.56 -9.77
N LEU A 171 -3.19 1.59 -8.75
CA LEU A 171 -1.81 2.06 -8.81
C LEU A 171 -0.88 1.12 -8.04
N LEU A 172 0.42 1.43 -8.14
CA LEU A 172 1.53 0.78 -7.44
C LEU A 172 1.77 -0.67 -7.91
N SER A 173 2.76 -1.30 -7.30
CA SER A 173 3.24 -2.65 -7.60
C SER A 173 4.06 -3.20 -6.42
N PRO A 174 4.38 -4.51 -6.40
CA PRO A 174 5.32 -5.08 -5.42
C PRO A 174 6.63 -4.30 -5.30
N ARG A 175 7.13 -3.75 -6.42
CA ARG A 175 8.40 -3.00 -6.47
C ARG A 175 8.34 -1.69 -5.72
N THR A 176 7.24 -0.96 -5.83
CA THR A 176 7.04 0.30 -5.09
C THR A 176 6.91 0.07 -3.58
N GLN A 177 6.44 -1.12 -3.17
CA GLN A 177 6.27 -1.49 -1.76
C GLN A 177 7.41 -2.35 -1.18
N ARG A 178 8.52 -2.54 -1.91
CA ARG A 178 9.72 -3.24 -1.41
C ARG A 178 10.22 -2.74 -0.04
N PRO A 179 10.26 -1.42 0.26
CA PRO A 179 10.71 -0.96 1.58
C PRO A 179 9.84 -1.48 2.72
N ILE A 180 8.51 -1.45 2.57
CA ILE A 180 7.58 -1.92 3.60
C ILE A 180 7.74 -3.43 3.76
N SER A 181 7.57 -4.18 2.68
CA SER A 181 7.61 -5.65 2.66
C SER A 181 8.95 -6.23 3.15
N LEU A 182 10.10 -5.67 2.75
CA LEU A 182 11.40 -6.13 3.24
C LEU A 182 11.62 -5.82 4.72
N LEU A 183 11.11 -4.69 5.23
CA LEU A 183 11.21 -4.41 6.67
C LEU A 183 10.21 -5.25 7.47
N LEU A 184 9.06 -5.62 6.90
CA LEU A 184 8.18 -6.63 7.50
C LEU A 184 8.85 -8.02 7.52
N SER A 185 9.56 -8.39 6.45
CA SER A 185 10.38 -9.61 6.41
C SER A 185 11.35 -9.66 7.59
N GLN A 186 12.00 -8.53 7.91
CA GLN A 186 12.89 -8.41 9.06
C GLN A 186 12.18 -8.66 10.40
N GLU A 187 11.07 -7.96 10.65
CA GLU A 187 10.34 -8.04 11.92
C GLU A 187 9.67 -9.40 12.14
N LEU A 188 9.22 -10.03 11.06
CA LEU A 188 8.60 -11.37 11.09
C LEU A 188 9.64 -12.49 11.05
N GLY A 189 10.87 -12.20 10.63
CA GLY A 189 11.91 -13.19 10.39
C GLY A 189 11.50 -14.22 9.34
N CYS A 190 10.80 -13.79 8.29
CA CYS A 190 10.19 -14.67 7.30
C CYS A 190 10.32 -14.14 5.87
N ARG A 191 10.10 -15.00 4.88
CA ARG A 191 9.98 -14.61 3.47
C ARG A 191 8.64 -13.95 3.18
N VAL A 192 8.64 -13.08 2.19
CA VAL A 192 7.45 -12.39 1.69
C VAL A 192 7.25 -12.76 0.23
N LEU A 193 6.03 -13.18 -0.13
CA LEU A 193 5.59 -13.31 -1.52
C LEU A 193 4.68 -12.10 -1.82
N SER A 194 5.22 -11.11 -2.53
CA SER A 194 4.50 -9.90 -2.91
C SER A 194 3.87 -10.07 -4.31
N VAL A 195 2.55 -9.92 -4.42
CA VAL A 195 1.81 -10.24 -5.65
C VAL A 195 1.51 -8.97 -6.46
N ASP A 196 1.78 -9.01 -7.77
CA ASP A 196 1.41 -7.95 -8.73
C ASP A 196 0.01 -8.26 -9.31
N TYR A 197 -1.01 -8.10 -8.46
CA TYR A 197 -2.39 -8.45 -8.80
C TYR A 197 -2.97 -7.52 -9.87
N ARG A 198 -3.94 -8.00 -10.67
CA ARG A 198 -4.61 -7.18 -11.69
C ARG A 198 -5.26 -5.93 -11.08
N LEU A 199 -5.07 -4.80 -11.75
CA LEU A 199 -5.53 -3.50 -11.31
C LEU A 199 -6.67 -2.97 -12.19
N ALA A 200 -7.51 -2.14 -11.60
CA ALA A 200 -8.53 -1.37 -12.31
C ALA A 200 -7.91 -0.16 -13.03
N PRO A 201 -8.48 0.28 -14.17
CA PRO A 201 -9.75 -0.18 -14.76
C PRO A 201 -9.61 -1.36 -15.72
N GLU A 202 -8.40 -1.85 -15.99
CA GLU A 202 -8.20 -2.98 -16.91
C GLU A 202 -8.88 -4.25 -16.38
N THR A 203 -8.98 -4.40 -15.07
CA THR A 203 -9.75 -5.46 -14.42
C THR A 203 -10.45 -4.91 -13.19
N VAL A 204 -11.77 -5.03 -13.18
CA VAL A 204 -12.63 -4.62 -12.06
C VAL A 204 -12.80 -5.77 -11.06
N PHE A 205 -13.43 -5.48 -9.90
CA PHE A 205 -13.86 -6.51 -8.97
C PHE A 205 -14.72 -7.58 -9.68
N PRO A 206 -14.46 -8.89 -9.50
CA PRO A 206 -13.59 -9.50 -8.48
C PRO A 206 -12.18 -9.94 -8.96
N GLY A 207 -11.63 -9.39 -10.05
CA GLY A 207 -10.39 -9.92 -10.64
C GLY A 207 -9.13 -9.84 -9.76
N ALA A 208 -8.97 -8.78 -8.96
CA ALA A 208 -7.88 -8.71 -7.98
C ALA A 208 -8.02 -9.78 -6.88
N LEU A 209 -9.26 -10.08 -6.46
CA LEU A 209 -9.54 -11.13 -5.47
C LEU A 209 -9.21 -12.51 -6.03
N TYR A 210 -9.52 -12.75 -7.31
CA TYR A 210 -9.12 -13.97 -8.00
C TYR A 210 -7.61 -14.19 -7.98
N ASP A 211 -6.82 -13.15 -8.25
CA ASP A 211 -5.36 -13.24 -8.25
C ASP A 211 -4.80 -13.48 -6.83
N ALA A 212 -5.42 -12.87 -5.81
CA ALA A 212 -5.10 -13.11 -4.40
C ALA A 212 -5.39 -14.56 -3.98
N VAL A 213 -6.56 -15.11 -4.34
CA VAL A 213 -6.92 -16.51 -4.10
C VAL A 213 -5.96 -17.45 -4.84
N THR A 214 -5.64 -17.15 -6.10
CA THR A 214 -4.71 -17.96 -6.89
C THR A 214 -3.32 -18.00 -6.24
N SER A 215 -2.84 -16.87 -5.73
CA SER A 215 -1.54 -16.78 -5.05
C SER A 215 -1.53 -17.48 -3.69
N TYR A 216 -2.63 -17.43 -2.94
CA TYR A 216 -2.81 -18.24 -1.74
C TYR A 216 -2.74 -19.74 -2.05
N LEU A 217 -3.48 -20.19 -3.07
CA LEU A 217 -3.49 -21.59 -3.48
C LEU A 217 -2.15 -22.05 -4.07
N TYR A 218 -1.39 -21.16 -4.72
CA TYR A 218 -0.02 -21.45 -5.13
C TYR A 218 0.86 -21.78 -3.92
N LEU A 219 0.80 -20.97 -2.86
CA LEU A 219 1.52 -21.26 -1.62
C LEU A 219 1.10 -22.60 -1.00
N THR A 220 -0.21 -22.83 -0.85
CA THR A 220 -0.71 -23.97 -0.06
C THR A 220 -0.76 -25.28 -0.83
N GLU A 221 -1.08 -25.24 -2.13
CA GLU A 221 -1.28 -26.44 -2.93
C GLU A 221 -0.07 -26.80 -3.79
N GLU A 222 0.70 -25.82 -4.28
CA GLU A 222 1.87 -26.10 -5.12
C GLU A 222 3.13 -26.19 -4.27
N LEU A 223 3.41 -25.15 -3.49
CA LEU A 223 4.57 -25.13 -2.59
C LEU A 223 4.33 -25.90 -1.28
N LYS A 224 3.10 -26.39 -1.05
CA LYS A 224 2.71 -27.16 0.14
C LYS A 224 3.04 -26.43 1.45
N VAL A 225 2.96 -25.10 1.45
CA VAL A 225 3.05 -24.30 2.68
C VAL A 225 1.78 -24.54 3.49
N SER A 226 1.92 -24.97 4.75
CA SER A 226 0.75 -25.14 5.61
C SER A 226 -0.02 -23.81 5.74
N PRO A 227 -1.36 -23.79 5.62
CA PRO A 227 -2.15 -22.57 5.85
C PRO A 227 -1.84 -21.91 7.21
N SER A 228 -1.53 -22.72 8.23
CA SER A 228 -1.10 -22.27 9.56
C SER A 228 0.26 -21.54 9.60
N ASN A 229 1.05 -21.64 8.54
CA ASN A 229 2.31 -20.91 8.38
C ASN A 229 2.15 -19.65 7.50
N VAL A 230 1.01 -19.48 6.82
CA VAL A 230 0.76 -18.31 5.96
C VAL A 230 0.18 -17.18 6.81
N LEU A 231 0.89 -16.06 6.87
CA LEU A 231 0.30 -14.77 7.21
C LEU A 231 -0.07 -14.07 5.92
N ILE A 232 -1.15 -13.29 5.93
CA ILE A 232 -1.41 -12.33 4.86
C ILE A 232 -1.16 -10.92 5.37
N GLY A 233 -0.75 -10.03 4.49
CA GLY A 233 -0.63 -8.63 4.86
C GLY A 233 -0.73 -7.72 3.66
N GLY A 234 -1.05 -6.46 3.93
CA GLY A 234 -1.15 -5.46 2.89
C GLY A 234 -1.28 -4.07 3.46
N ASP A 235 -1.25 -3.09 2.58
CA ASP A 235 -1.46 -1.69 2.90
C ASP A 235 -2.64 -1.11 2.11
N SER A 236 -3.43 -0.21 2.71
CA SER A 236 -4.49 0.51 2.00
C SER A 236 -5.47 -0.46 1.31
N ALA A 237 -5.69 -0.30 0.00
CA ALA A 237 -6.46 -1.22 -0.83
C ALA A 237 -5.95 -2.67 -0.81
N GLY A 238 -4.65 -2.90 -0.65
CA GLY A 238 -4.10 -4.26 -0.53
C GLY A 238 -4.49 -4.93 0.77
N ALA A 239 -4.60 -4.17 1.87
CA ALA A 239 -5.16 -4.67 3.12
C ALA A 239 -6.68 -4.89 3.03
N GLY A 240 -7.40 -4.05 2.27
CA GLY A 240 -8.78 -4.31 1.87
C GLY A 240 -8.89 -5.65 1.12
N LEU A 241 -8.00 -5.91 0.17
CA LEU A 241 -7.94 -7.17 -0.58
C LEU A 241 -7.61 -8.38 0.30
N CYS A 242 -6.79 -8.21 1.35
CA CYS A 242 -6.56 -9.25 2.35
C CYS A 242 -7.86 -9.62 3.08
N LEU A 243 -8.71 -8.65 3.43
CA LEU A 243 -10.03 -8.91 4.01
C LEU A 243 -10.92 -9.66 3.02
N SER A 244 -10.99 -9.21 1.76
CA SER A 244 -11.73 -9.90 0.70
C SER A 244 -11.30 -11.35 0.55
N LEU A 245 -9.99 -11.62 0.59
CA LEU A 245 -9.43 -12.98 0.53
C LEU A 245 -9.89 -13.82 1.72
N MET A 246 -9.75 -13.34 2.95
CA MET A 246 -10.16 -14.12 4.13
C MET A 246 -11.67 -14.38 4.17
N LEU A 247 -12.48 -13.39 3.78
CA LEU A 247 -13.93 -13.54 3.66
C LEU A 247 -14.28 -14.61 2.63
N TYR A 248 -13.65 -14.56 1.45
CA TYR A 248 -13.83 -15.58 0.41
C TYR A 248 -13.45 -16.98 0.90
N LEU A 249 -12.27 -17.13 1.53
CA LEU A 249 -11.81 -18.41 2.07
C LEU A 249 -12.79 -18.97 3.10
N ARG A 250 -13.34 -18.12 3.97
CA ARG A 250 -14.36 -18.53 4.95
C ARG A 250 -15.64 -18.98 4.26
N ASP A 251 -16.18 -18.17 3.37
CA ASP A 251 -17.49 -18.40 2.76
C ASP A 251 -17.47 -19.64 1.85
N THR A 252 -16.31 -19.95 1.27
CA THR A 252 -16.07 -21.17 0.47
C THR A 252 -15.52 -22.34 1.28
N LYS A 253 -15.41 -22.20 2.60
CA LYS A 253 -14.92 -23.24 3.54
C LYS A 253 -13.52 -23.77 3.21
N MET A 254 -12.68 -22.94 2.59
CA MET A 254 -11.26 -23.21 2.41
C MET A 254 -10.51 -23.01 3.73
N ASN A 255 -9.33 -23.63 3.85
CA ASN A 255 -8.48 -23.44 5.02
C ASN A 255 -8.13 -21.95 5.17
N GLN A 256 -8.25 -21.43 6.39
CA GLN A 256 -7.85 -20.06 6.72
C GLN A 256 -6.34 -19.92 6.88
N VAL A 257 -5.89 -18.68 6.74
CA VAL A 257 -4.53 -18.25 7.03
C VAL A 257 -4.31 -18.11 8.54
N ALA A 258 -3.07 -18.00 8.98
CA ALA A 258 -2.73 -17.89 10.39
C ALA A 258 -3.15 -16.56 11.03
N GLY A 259 -3.30 -15.50 10.23
CA GLY A 259 -3.66 -14.16 10.67
C GLY A 259 -3.37 -13.12 9.59
N ALA A 260 -3.86 -11.90 9.79
CA ALA A 260 -3.69 -10.80 8.85
C ALA A 260 -3.06 -9.55 9.47
N ILE A 261 -2.10 -8.96 8.74
CA ILE A 261 -1.44 -7.69 9.06
C ILE A 261 -2.01 -6.62 8.12
N LEU A 262 -2.91 -5.79 8.63
CA LEU A 262 -3.70 -4.85 7.84
C LEU A 262 -3.25 -3.42 8.17
N LEU A 263 -2.52 -2.81 7.23
CA LEU A 263 -1.92 -1.49 7.40
C LEU A 263 -2.80 -0.42 6.73
N SER A 264 -3.44 0.44 7.52
CA SER A 264 -4.41 1.46 7.08
C SER A 264 -5.42 0.91 6.07
N PRO A 265 -6.17 -0.17 6.38
CA PRO A 265 -6.95 -0.87 5.37
C PRO A 265 -8.10 -0.03 4.81
N PHE A 266 -8.24 -0.01 3.48
CA PHE A 266 -9.34 0.66 2.79
C PHE A 266 -10.54 -0.29 2.73
N CYS A 267 -11.51 -0.07 3.62
CA CYS A 267 -12.61 -0.96 3.98
C CYS A 267 -13.99 -0.35 3.74
N ASP A 268 -14.07 0.96 3.53
CA ASP A 268 -15.27 1.65 3.10
C ASP A 268 -15.04 2.39 1.77
N ILE A 269 -15.40 1.75 0.65
CA ILE A 269 -15.20 2.32 -0.68
C ILE A 269 -16.16 3.49 -0.99
N THR A 270 -17.20 3.67 -0.15
CA THR A 270 -18.22 4.70 -0.31
C THR A 270 -17.78 6.06 0.25
N HIS A 271 -16.69 6.10 1.04
CA HIS A 271 -16.18 7.29 1.71
C HIS A 271 -17.23 7.92 2.66
N SER A 272 -17.89 7.12 3.50
CA SER A 272 -18.99 7.57 4.35
C SER A 272 -18.56 8.17 5.69
N LEU A 273 -17.31 7.99 6.09
CA LEU A 273 -16.85 8.33 7.44
C LEU A 273 -16.15 9.69 7.53
N ARG A 274 -16.34 10.36 8.67
CA ARG A 274 -15.97 11.77 8.86
C ARG A 274 -14.46 12.02 8.88
N SER A 275 -13.64 11.03 9.25
CA SER A 275 -12.18 11.15 9.18
C SER A 275 -11.67 11.57 7.81
N TRP A 276 -12.39 11.24 6.73
CA TRP A 276 -12.08 11.71 5.39
C TRP A 276 -12.08 13.25 5.26
N GLU A 277 -12.98 13.93 5.96
CA GLU A 277 -13.03 15.39 6.03
C GLU A 277 -12.12 15.92 7.15
N SER A 278 -12.31 15.43 8.38
CA SER A 278 -11.66 16.00 9.56
C SER A 278 -10.14 15.86 9.51
N ASN A 279 -9.63 14.76 8.95
CA ASN A 279 -8.18 14.52 8.79
C ASN A 279 -7.67 14.89 7.39
N GLY A 280 -8.52 15.32 6.45
CA GLY A 280 -8.10 15.64 5.08
C GLY A 280 -7.06 16.77 4.99
N HIS A 281 -6.96 17.63 6.01
CA HIS A 281 -5.93 18.66 6.11
C HIS A 281 -4.59 18.15 6.67
N LEU A 282 -4.58 16.97 7.29
CA LEU A 282 -3.40 16.29 7.85
C LEU A 282 -2.91 15.16 6.95
N ASP A 283 -3.78 14.53 6.17
CA ASP A 283 -3.41 13.38 5.33
C ASP A 283 -3.03 13.77 3.89
N TYR A 284 -2.35 12.88 3.18
CA TYR A 284 -2.08 13.05 1.74
C TYR A 284 -3.14 12.41 0.85
N LEU A 285 -3.96 11.52 1.39
CA LEU A 285 -5.23 11.17 0.79
C LEU A 285 -6.18 12.37 0.87
N SER A 286 -7.16 12.43 -0.02
CA SER A 286 -8.17 13.47 -0.01
C SER A 286 -9.50 12.85 -0.34
N LEU A 287 -10.56 13.41 0.25
CA LEU A 287 -11.93 13.13 -0.19
C LEU A 287 -12.03 13.23 -1.72
N PRO A 288 -12.66 12.26 -2.36
CA PRO A 288 -13.01 12.41 -3.76
C PRO A 288 -13.92 13.63 -3.95
N VAL A 289 -13.70 14.37 -5.02
CA VAL A 289 -14.62 15.45 -5.41
C VAL A 289 -15.73 14.82 -6.24
N ASP A 290 -16.90 14.63 -5.65
CA ASP A 290 -18.09 14.21 -6.39
C ASP A 290 -18.58 15.39 -7.28
N PRO A 291 -18.92 15.19 -8.56
CA PRO A 291 -19.36 13.93 -9.20
C PRO A 291 -18.29 13.21 -10.04
N SER A 292 -16.99 13.27 -9.71
CA SER A 292 -15.97 12.65 -10.57
C SER A 292 -16.25 11.15 -10.77
N PRO A 293 -16.38 10.66 -12.02
CA PRO A 293 -16.52 9.22 -12.30
C PRO A 293 -15.20 8.45 -12.14
N LEU A 294 -14.10 9.12 -11.79
CA LEU A 294 -12.73 8.61 -11.91
C LEU A 294 -12.06 8.30 -10.56
N THR A 295 -12.86 8.08 -9.52
CA THR A 295 -12.29 7.72 -8.21
C THR A 295 -11.77 6.28 -8.27
N PRO A 296 -10.68 5.93 -7.57
CA PRO A 296 -10.19 4.55 -7.52
C PRO A 296 -11.29 3.56 -7.11
N ALA A 297 -12.17 4.01 -6.22
CA ALA A 297 -13.39 3.31 -5.83
C ALA A 297 -14.31 2.94 -7.00
N LYS A 298 -14.72 3.94 -7.80
CA LYS A 298 -15.61 3.76 -8.96
C LYS A 298 -14.94 2.94 -10.07
N LEU A 299 -13.61 3.07 -10.25
CA LEU A 299 -12.86 2.27 -11.23
C LEU A 299 -12.78 0.80 -10.82
N TYR A 300 -12.58 0.51 -9.53
CA TYR A 300 -12.45 -0.85 -9.04
C TYR A 300 -13.77 -1.61 -8.97
N ALA A 301 -14.82 -0.99 -8.43
CA ALA A 301 -16.10 -1.64 -8.18
C ALA A 301 -17.29 -0.81 -8.70
N PRO A 302 -17.37 -0.56 -10.03
CA PRO A 302 -18.37 0.35 -10.62
C PRO A 302 -19.82 -0.04 -10.30
N SER A 303 -20.12 -1.33 -10.17
CA SER A 303 -21.46 -1.85 -9.91
C SER A 303 -21.61 -2.60 -8.59
N ASN A 304 -20.53 -2.73 -7.80
CA ASN A 304 -20.46 -3.61 -6.65
C ASN A 304 -19.87 -2.92 -5.42
N ALA A 305 -19.97 -1.59 -5.34
CA ALA A 305 -19.36 -0.81 -4.26
C ALA A 305 -19.78 -1.31 -2.85
N LEU A 306 -21.03 -1.71 -2.67
CA LEU A 306 -21.56 -2.20 -1.39
C LEU A 306 -21.37 -3.70 -1.17
N HIS A 307 -20.77 -4.43 -2.12
CA HIS A 307 -20.52 -5.85 -1.93
C HIS A 307 -19.62 -6.06 -0.69
N PRO A 308 -19.91 -7.02 0.21
CA PRO A 308 -19.15 -7.22 1.44
C PRO A 308 -17.64 -7.52 1.25
N TYR A 309 -17.24 -7.99 0.06
CA TYR A 309 -15.82 -8.18 -0.28
C TYR A 309 -15.15 -6.90 -0.82
N VAL A 310 -15.91 -5.83 -1.04
CA VAL A 310 -15.41 -4.53 -1.52
C VAL A 310 -15.45 -3.52 -0.38
N THR A 311 -16.62 -3.35 0.24
CA THR A 311 -16.82 -2.52 1.44
C THR A 311 -16.89 -3.47 2.64
N SER A 312 -15.72 -3.92 3.09
CA SER A 312 -15.59 -4.97 4.11
C SER A 312 -16.15 -4.60 5.48
N VAL A 313 -16.31 -3.31 5.80
CA VAL A 313 -17.03 -2.91 7.03
C VAL A 313 -18.47 -3.44 7.07
N LEU A 314 -19.09 -3.73 5.92
CA LEU A 314 -20.44 -4.28 5.83
C LEU A 314 -20.48 -5.82 5.96
N ALA A 315 -19.34 -6.51 5.97
CA ALA A 315 -19.30 -7.97 6.02
C ALA A 315 -19.68 -8.52 7.40
N ASP A 316 -20.12 -9.78 7.42
CA ASP A 316 -19.99 -10.62 8.63
C ASP A 316 -18.51 -10.92 8.81
N HIS A 317 -17.99 -10.81 10.02
CA HIS A 317 -16.58 -11.02 10.37
C HIS A 317 -16.36 -12.30 11.20
N LYS A 318 -17.41 -13.06 11.51
CA LYS A 318 -17.29 -14.30 12.28
C LYS A 318 -16.32 -15.27 11.60
N ASN A 319 -15.59 -16.02 12.43
CA ASN A 319 -14.64 -17.06 12.01
C ASN A 319 -13.50 -16.56 11.11
N LEU A 320 -13.19 -15.26 11.12
CA LEU A 320 -11.95 -14.74 10.55
C LEU A 320 -10.77 -15.04 11.49
N PRO A 321 -9.54 -15.18 10.94
CA PRO A 321 -8.34 -15.40 11.74
C PRO A 321 -7.95 -14.11 12.50
N PRO A 322 -6.97 -14.18 13.42
CA PRO A 322 -6.52 -13.00 14.17
C PRO A 322 -6.10 -11.84 13.26
N LEU A 323 -6.47 -10.62 13.66
CA LEU A 323 -6.24 -9.40 12.89
C LEU A 323 -5.34 -8.42 13.65
N LEU A 324 -4.32 -7.90 12.98
CA LEU A 324 -3.63 -6.68 13.39
C LEU A 324 -4.08 -5.53 12.48
N LEU A 325 -4.76 -4.55 13.05
CA LEU A 325 -5.22 -3.34 12.39
C LEU A 325 -4.34 -2.18 12.86
N GLN A 326 -3.55 -1.59 11.97
CA GLN A 326 -2.74 -0.41 12.27
C GLN A 326 -3.22 0.77 11.45
N ALA A 327 -3.50 1.92 12.09
CA ALA A 327 -3.92 3.15 11.43
C ALA A 327 -3.17 4.37 11.96
N GLY A 328 -3.02 5.41 11.15
CA GLY A 328 -2.61 6.73 11.60
C GLY A 328 -3.77 7.50 12.26
N GLY A 329 -3.52 8.19 13.37
CA GLY A 329 -4.52 9.06 14.01
C GLY A 329 -4.85 10.30 13.18
N ALA A 330 -3.90 10.72 12.33
CA ALA A 330 -4.02 11.81 11.38
C ALA A 330 -4.34 11.34 9.95
N GLU A 331 -4.76 10.08 9.76
CA GLU A 331 -5.14 9.53 8.46
C GLU A 331 -6.64 9.66 8.19
N THR A 332 -7.01 9.78 6.92
CA THR A 332 -8.40 9.89 6.46
C THR A 332 -9.20 8.59 6.60
N LEU A 333 -8.54 7.43 6.56
CA LEU A 333 -9.16 6.11 6.77
C LEU A 333 -9.34 5.73 8.24
N ARG A 334 -8.93 6.56 9.21
CA ARG A 334 -8.90 6.20 10.63
C ARG A 334 -10.23 5.60 11.13
N ASP A 335 -11.35 6.23 10.76
CA ASP A 335 -12.66 5.83 11.29
C ASP A 335 -13.14 4.50 10.69
N GLU A 336 -12.80 4.17 9.43
CA GLU A 336 -13.20 2.88 8.82
C GLU A 336 -12.39 1.73 9.39
N VAL A 337 -11.10 1.97 9.71
CA VAL A 337 -10.28 0.99 10.41
C VAL A 337 -10.82 0.76 11.83
N THR A 338 -11.25 1.83 12.51
CA THR A 338 -11.85 1.74 13.85
C THR A 338 -13.18 0.98 13.82
N LEU A 339 -14.06 1.30 12.87
CA LEU A 339 -15.33 0.59 12.67
C LEU A 339 -15.11 -0.88 12.36
N LEU A 340 -14.15 -1.22 11.50
CA LEU A 340 -13.78 -2.60 11.21
C LEU A 340 -13.30 -3.32 12.48
N ALA A 341 -12.44 -2.69 13.29
CA ALA A 341 -11.92 -3.26 14.53
C ALA A 341 -13.06 -3.61 15.49
N HIS A 342 -14.00 -2.70 15.70
CA HIS A 342 -15.13 -2.92 16.59
C HIS A 342 -16.05 -4.03 16.08
N ARG A 343 -16.39 -4.01 14.78
CA ARG A 343 -17.27 -5.02 14.18
C ARG A 343 -16.65 -6.42 14.17
N ALA A 344 -15.34 -6.53 13.94
CA ALA A 344 -14.62 -7.81 14.02
C ALA A 344 -14.51 -8.31 15.47
N ASP A 345 -14.21 -7.44 16.43
CA ASP A 345 -14.17 -7.79 17.87
C ASP A 345 -15.55 -8.24 18.37
N ARG A 346 -16.63 -7.53 17.97
CA ARG A 346 -18.02 -7.91 18.24
C ARG A 346 -18.39 -9.27 17.64
N ALA A 347 -17.78 -9.64 16.52
CA ALA A 347 -17.95 -10.94 15.88
C ALA A 347 -17.12 -12.07 16.53
N GLY A 348 -16.34 -11.77 17.58
CA GLY A 348 -15.53 -12.73 18.32
C GLY A 348 -14.15 -12.99 17.71
N VAL A 349 -13.67 -12.13 16.81
CA VAL A 349 -12.33 -12.23 16.21
C VAL A 349 -11.28 -11.71 17.19
N ASP A 350 -10.11 -12.36 17.24
CA ASP A 350 -8.96 -11.82 17.98
C ASP A 350 -8.37 -10.62 17.24
N VAL A 351 -8.73 -9.41 17.69
CA VAL A 351 -8.33 -8.15 17.07
C VAL A 351 -7.33 -7.42 17.95
N THR A 352 -6.20 -7.03 17.36
CA THR A 352 -5.29 -6.00 17.91
C THR A 352 -5.44 -4.75 17.06
N HIS A 353 -5.94 -3.66 17.66
CA HIS A 353 -6.09 -2.38 16.98
C HIS A 353 -5.09 -1.35 17.52
N GLU A 354 -4.31 -0.74 16.64
CA GLU A 354 -3.28 0.23 17.00
C GLU A 354 -3.44 1.51 16.20
N ILE A 355 -3.57 2.63 16.91
CA ILE A 355 -3.64 3.96 16.31
C ILE A 355 -2.35 4.71 16.64
N TYR A 356 -1.67 5.19 15.61
CA TYR A 356 -0.46 5.98 15.72
C TYR A 356 -0.82 7.45 15.58
N ASP A 357 -0.98 8.16 16.69
CA ASP A 357 -1.63 9.48 16.78
C ASP A 357 -1.21 10.48 15.69
N SER A 358 0.09 10.69 15.53
CA SER A 358 0.64 11.60 14.51
C SER A 358 0.80 11.00 13.11
N GLY A 359 0.47 9.72 12.95
CA GLY A 359 0.62 8.97 11.70
C GLY A 359 -0.39 9.40 10.65
N VAL A 360 0.07 9.54 9.41
CA VAL A 360 -0.79 9.70 8.22
C VAL A 360 -1.05 8.33 7.58
N HIS A 361 -1.79 8.31 6.47
CA HIS A 361 -2.07 7.08 5.74
C HIS A 361 -0.80 6.28 5.46
N VAL A 362 -0.83 4.96 5.68
CA VAL A 362 0.30 4.03 5.50
C VAL A 362 1.62 4.60 6.06
N THR A 363 1.61 4.94 7.35
CA THR A 363 2.78 5.51 8.05
C THR A 363 4.07 4.69 7.85
N HIS A 364 3.95 3.40 7.56
CA HIS A 364 5.06 2.49 7.25
C HIS A 364 5.92 2.91 6.06
N ILE A 365 5.38 3.72 5.12
CA ILE A 365 6.12 4.23 3.97
C ILE A 365 7.28 5.16 4.37
N PHE A 366 7.20 5.78 5.55
CA PHE A 366 8.27 6.61 6.11
C PHE A 366 9.35 5.73 6.76
N PHE A 367 9.96 4.82 6.00
CA PHE A 367 10.72 3.69 6.53
C PHE A 367 11.91 4.04 7.45
N GLU A 368 12.50 5.24 7.31
CA GLU A 368 13.56 5.74 8.20
C GLU A 368 13.03 6.49 9.45
N GLY A 369 11.74 6.79 9.49
CA GLY A 369 11.10 7.53 10.57
C GLY A 369 10.87 6.69 11.83
N GLU A 370 11.02 7.32 12.99
CA GLU A 370 10.85 6.66 14.29
C GLU A 370 9.46 6.07 14.47
N LEU A 371 8.40 6.79 14.07
CA LEU A 371 7.03 6.28 14.17
C LEU A 371 6.85 5.01 13.34
N ALA A 372 7.28 5.01 12.07
CA ALA A 372 7.19 3.85 11.20
C ALA A 372 7.98 2.66 11.76
N ARG A 373 9.14 2.91 12.40
CA ARG A 373 9.91 1.88 13.10
C ARG A 373 9.12 1.28 14.26
N VAL A 374 8.41 2.10 15.05
CA VAL A 374 7.51 1.61 16.10
C VAL A 374 6.37 0.76 15.50
N CYS A 375 5.72 1.24 14.42
CA CYS A 375 4.65 0.49 13.75
C CYS A 375 5.10 -0.91 13.33
N ARG A 376 6.24 -1.01 12.65
CA ARG A 376 6.80 -2.29 12.18
C ARG A 376 7.20 -3.21 13.33
N LYS A 377 7.80 -2.66 14.40
CA LYS A 377 8.15 -3.46 15.58
C LYS A 377 6.91 -4.09 16.23
N GLN A 378 5.78 -3.39 16.27
CA GLN A 378 4.53 -3.97 16.79
C GLN A 378 3.99 -5.11 15.91
N VAL A 379 4.23 -5.08 14.60
CA VAL A 379 3.93 -6.23 13.73
C VAL A 379 4.69 -7.48 14.20
N GLY A 380 5.99 -7.35 14.49
CA GLY A 380 6.79 -8.44 15.03
C GLY A 380 6.30 -8.93 16.40
N VAL A 381 5.93 -8.01 17.30
CA VAL A 381 5.36 -8.33 18.63
C VAL A 381 4.04 -9.08 18.51
N TRP A 382 3.16 -8.65 17.60
CA TRP A 382 1.89 -9.32 17.35
C TRP A 382 2.10 -10.71 16.76
N ALA A 383 2.96 -10.86 15.75
CA ALA A 383 3.21 -12.13 15.08
C ALA A 383 3.78 -13.23 16.00
N GLN A 384 4.46 -12.84 17.09
CA GLN A 384 4.91 -13.77 18.13
C GLN A 384 3.76 -14.38 18.95
N LYS A 385 2.64 -13.68 19.07
CA LYS A 385 1.47 -14.08 19.87
C LYS A 385 0.46 -14.89 19.07
N VAL A 386 0.36 -14.63 17.77
CA VAL A 386 -0.60 -15.27 16.88
C VAL A 386 -0.28 -16.75 16.74
N GLN A 387 -1.12 -17.62 17.28
CA GLN A 387 -1.11 -19.04 16.93
C GLN A 387 -2.08 -19.18 15.76
N GLY A 388 -1.60 -19.67 14.61
CA GLY A 388 -2.49 -19.99 13.49
C GLY A 388 -3.47 -21.12 13.88
N PRO A 389 -4.29 -21.62 12.94
CA PRO A 389 -5.20 -22.74 13.23
C PRO A 389 -4.49 -23.98 13.79
N ASP A 390 -3.22 -24.16 13.46
CA ASP A 390 -2.33 -25.20 13.99
C ASP A 390 -0.99 -24.60 14.44
N LYS A 391 -0.18 -25.38 15.19
CA LYS A 391 1.25 -25.10 15.40
C LYS A 391 1.99 -24.96 14.06
N LEU A 392 3.04 -24.14 14.03
CA LEU A 392 3.90 -24.01 12.85
C LEU A 392 4.42 -25.38 12.42
N LYS A 393 4.18 -25.72 11.15
CA LYS A 393 4.64 -26.97 10.55
C LYS A 393 6.00 -26.76 9.90
N ASN A 394 6.78 -27.83 9.81
CA ASN A 394 8.02 -27.80 9.05
C ASN A 394 7.73 -27.62 7.55
N ARG A 395 8.68 -27.01 6.85
CA ARG A 395 8.68 -26.85 5.40
C ARG A 395 8.56 -28.20 4.70
N SER A 396 7.84 -28.19 3.57
CA SER A 396 7.83 -29.25 2.57
C SER A 396 9.10 -29.25 1.71
N GLU A 397 9.28 -30.29 0.89
CA GLU A 397 10.39 -30.37 -0.09
C GLU A 397 10.34 -29.28 -1.18
N GLY A 398 9.15 -28.72 -1.47
CA GLY A 398 8.95 -27.65 -2.47
C GLY A 398 9.66 -26.33 -2.15
N TRP A 399 10.17 -26.18 -0.91
CA TRP A 399 10.98 -25.03 -0.52
C TRP A 399 12.37 -24.98 -1.15
N SER A 400 12.88 -26.11 -1.64
CA SER A 400 14.21 -26.21 -2.25
C SER A 400 14.38 -25.26 -3.45
N GLU A 401 13.34 -25.08 -4.26
CA GLU A 401 13.35 -24.16 -5.40
C GLU A 401 13.46 -22.70 -4.94
N VAL A 402 12.67 -22.31 -3.93
CA VAL A 402 12.70 -20.94 -3.38
C VAL A 402 14.05 -20.66 -2.70
N ASP A 403 14.63 -21.64 -2.02
CA ASP A 403 15.98 -21.54 -1.46
C ASP A 403 17.04 -21.31 -2.56
N ALA A 404 16.94 -22.03 -3.69
CA ALA A 404 17.84 -21.89 -4.83
C ALA A 404 17.73 -20.51 -5.50
N LEU A 405 16.52 -19.96 -5.61
CA LEU A 405 16.27 -18.60 -6.11
C LEU A 405 17.04 -17.56 -5.30
N PHE A 406 16.91 -17.58 -3.97
CA PHE A 406 17.63 -16.66 -3.10
C PHE A 406 19.14 -16.89 -3.12
N GLY A 407 19.60 -18.14 -3.17
CA GLY A 407 21.02 -18.45 -3.28
C GLY A 407 21.66 -17.87 -4.55
N SER A 408 20.94 -17.87 -5.66
CA SER A 408 21.38 -17.27 -6.93
C SER A 408 21.39 -15.74 -6.85
N GLU A 409 20.35 -15.16 -6.25
CA GLU A 409 20.21 -13.71 -6.12
C GLU A 409 21.26 -13.10 -5.20
N TRP A 410 21.57 -13.74 -4.06
CA TRP A 410 22.63 -13.27 -3.16
C TRP A 410 23.99 -13.25 -3.84
N LYS A 411 24.33 -14.30 -4.62
CA LYS A 411 25.56 -14.33 -5.43
C LYS A 411 25.61 -13.18 -6.44
N ARG A 412 24.47 -12.85 -7.07
CA ARG A 412 24.36 -11.72 -8.00
C ARG A 412 24.61 -10.39 -7.31
N LEU A 413 24.02 -10.18 -6.14
CA LEU A 413 24.18 -8.96 -5.34
C LEU A 413 25.63 -8.79 -4.86
N GLU A 414 26.26 -9.86 -4.36
CA GLU A 414 27.68 -9.87 -3.98
C GLU A 414 28.61 -9.55 -5.16
N ALA A 415 28.36 -10.16 -6.33
CA ALA A 415 29.14 -9.88 -7.54
C ALA A 415 29.01 -8.42 -8.00
N ASN A 416 27.83 -7.82 -7.87
CA ASN A 416 27.60 -6.42 -8.23
C ASN A 416 28.31 -5.46 -7.27
N ALA A 417 28.29 -5.75 -5.96
CA ALA A 417 29.04 -4.97 -4.97
C ALA A 417 30.55 -4.99 -5.28
N ASN A 418 31.08 -6.16 -5.67
CA ASN A 418 32.49 -6.32 -6.02
C ASN A 418 32.89 -5.64 -7.36
N LYS A 419 31.98 -5.55 -8.34
CA LYS A 419 32.21 -4.88 -9.64
C LYS A 419 32.05 -3.36 -9.58
N GLY A 420 31.26 -2.86 -8.65
CA GLY A 420 30.90 -1.43 -8.54
C GLY A 420 32.05 -0.52 -8.11
N GLY A 421 33.23 -1.06 -7.77
CA GLY A 421 34.34 -0.24 -7.28
C GLY A 421 33.90 0.65 -6.12
N GLU A 422 33.12 0.11 -5.18
CA GLU A 422 32.92 0.81 -3.93
C GLU A 422 34.31 1.02 -3.33
N ASN A 423 34.75 2.27 -3.28
CA ASN A 423 35.92 2.67 -2.54
C ASN A 423 35.89 1.92 -1.21
N LYS A 424 36.89 1.06 -0.97
CA LYS A 424 37.27 0.64 0.38
C LYS A 424 37.85 1.82 1.16
N SER A 425 37.19 2.99 1.10
CA SER A 425 37.22 4.01 2.14
C SER A 425 36.13 3.72 3.18
N GLY A 426 35.86 2.44 3.45
CA GLY A 426 35.29 1.99 4.70
C GLY A 426 36.41 1.80 5.73
N GLY A 427 37.24 2.83 5.94
CA GLY A 427 37.83 2.97 7.27
C GLY A 427 36.64 3.00 8.22
N ALA A 428 36.65 2.17 9.26
CA ALA A 428 35.56 2.06 10.23
C ALA A 428 35.01 3.46 10.54
N GLU A 429 33.93 3.86 9.87
CA GLU A 429 33.14 4.99 10.30
C GLU A 429 32.59 4.47 11.62
N LYS A 430 33.24 4.88 12.72
CA LYS A 430 32.65 4.81 14.05
C LYS A 430 31.20 5.19 13.82
N GLU A 431 30.26 4.26 14.07
CA GLU A 431 28.83 4.53 14.04
C GLU A 431 28.65 5.86 14.78
N LYS A 432 28.49 6.95 14.03
CA LYS A 432 28.20 8.23 14.63
C LYS A 432 26.85 7.97 15.26
N ALA A 433 26.80 8.02 16.60
CA ALA A 433 25.61 7.75 17.38
C ALA A 433 24.42 8.36 16.65
N THR A 434 23.50 7.51 16.19
CA THR A 434 22.33 7.96 15.45
C THR A 434 21.65 9.03 16.31
N PRO A 435 21.44 10.25 15.78
CA PRO A 435 20.84 11.31 16.58
C PRO A 435 19.52 10.79 17.16
N GLN A 436 19.36 10.92 18.47
CA GLN A 436 18.17 10.45 19.19
C GLN A 436 16.93 11.09 18.56
N PRO A 437 15.84 10.32 18.33
CA PRO A 437 14.65 10.86 17.70
C PRO A 437 14.05 11.95 18.57
N ALA A 438 13.49 13.00 17.97
CA ALA A 438 12.91 14.13 18.69
C ALA A 438 11.69 13.71 19.55
N PHE A 439 10.98 12.68 19.10
CA PHE A 439 9.83 12.10 19.78
C PHE A 439 10.05 10.60 19.99
N ILE A 440 9.56 10.10 21.12
CA ILE A 440 9.27 8.69 21.36
C ILE A 440 7.75 8.50 21.34
N PHE A 441 7.28 7.28 21.11
CA PHE A 441 5.85 6.99 21.04
C PHE A 441 5.48 6.03 22.17
N GLU A 442 4.69 6.50 23.12
CA GLU A 442 4.28 5.72 24.28
C GLU A 442 2.91 5.10 24.02
N PRO A 443 2.73 3.78 24.26
CA PRO A 443 1.43 3.14 24.13
C PRO A 443 0.55 3.55 25.30
N VAL A 444 -0.65 4.04 24.99
CA VAL A 444 -1.68 4.35 25.97
C VAL A 444 -2.92 3.53 25.64
N VAL A 445 -3.40 2.75 26.61
CA VAL A 445 -4.69 2.07 26.50
C VAL A 445 -5.78 3.12 26.75
N GLN A 446 -6.45 3.54 25.68
CA GLN A 446 -7.56 4.48 25.72
C GLN A 446 -8.75 3.89 24.96
N GLU A 447 -9.93 4.49 25.14
CA GLU A 447 -11.05 4.23 24.24
C GLU A 447 -10.67 4.70 22.83
N ALA A 448 -11.09 3.94 21.82
CA ALA A 448 -10.88 4.35 20.42
C ALA A 448 -11.62 5.67 20.15
N PRO A 449 -11.16 6.48 19.18
CA PRO A 449 -11.93 7.62 18.70
C PRO A 449 -13.34 7.18 18.29
N GLN A 450 -14.34 7.99 18.63
CA GLN A 450 -15.72 7.75 18.21
C GLN A 450 -15.79 7.81 16.68
N VAL A 451 -16.36 6.77 16.07
CA VAL A 451 -16.62 6.71 14.62
C VAL A 451 -17.72 7.73 14.30
N GLN A 452 -17.47 8.59 13.31
CA GLN A 452 -18.41 9.63 12.91
C GLN A 452 -18.74 9.52 11.42
N LEU A 453 -19.95 9.90 11.05
CA LEU A 453 -20.46 9.84 9.68
C LEU A 453 -20.36 11.22 9.00
N LEU A 454 -20.17 11.22 7.68
CA LEU A 454 -20.39 12.38 6.83
C LEU A 454 -21.89 12.57 6.58
N GLN A 455 -22.30 13.80 6.23
CA GLN A 455 -23.67 14.07 5.81
C GLN A 455 -24.07 13.31 4.54
N THR A 456 -23.09 13.00 3.69
CA THR A 456 -23.25 12.25 2.43
C THR A 456 -22.97 10.76 2.60
N ALA A 457 -22.98 10.25 3.83
CA ALA A 457 -22.73 8.83 4.10
C ALA A 457 -23.76 7.94 3.39
N ASN A 458 -23.30 6.80 2.90
CA ASN A 458 -24.15 5.77 2.36
C ASN A 458 -24.99 5.12 3.47
N GLU A 459 -26.28 4.89 3.21
CA GLU A 459 -27.24 4.38 4.20
C GLU A 459 -26.83 3.05 4.84
N GLU A 460 -26.21 2.14 4.09
CA GLU A 460 -25.75 0.86 4.64
C GLU A 460 -24.59 1.04 5.63
N VAL A 461 -23.70 2.01 5.37
CA VAL A 461 -22.61 2.35 6.30
C VAL A 461 -23.15 3.10 7.52
N VAL A 462 -24.14 3.97 7.35
CA VAL A 462 -24.84 4.61 8.47
C VAL A 462 -25.38 3.54 9.42
N LYS A 463 -26.13 2.57 8.88
CA LYS A 463 -26.66 1.46 9.68
C LYS A 463 -25.56 0.65 10.37
N ALA A 464 -24.46 0.36 9.67
CA ALA A 464 -23.34 -0.37 10.26
C ALA A 464 -22.69 0.37 11.44
N VAL A 465 -22.65 1.71 11.41
CA VAL A 465 -22.16 2.57 12.50
C VAL A 465 -23.17 2.66 13.64
N GLU A 466 -24.47 2.78 13.34
CA GLU A 466 -25.52 2.78 14.36
C GLU A 466 -25.55 1.46 15.15
N GLU A 467 -25.39 0.32 14.46
CA GLU A 467 -25.21 -0.98 15.11
C GLU A 467 -23.95 -1.07 15.98
N ASP A 468 -22.90 -0.33 15.62
CA ASP A 468 -21.63 -0.27 16.37
C ASP A 468 -21.71 0.66 17.58
N ALA A 469 -22.57 1.70 17.53
CA ALA A 469 -22.70 2.69 18.61
C ALA A 469 -23.15 2.08 19.95
N GLU A 470 -23.86 0.96 19.92
CA GLU A 470 -24.26 0.21 21.12
C GLU A 470 -23.17 -0.74 21.64
N TYR A 471 -22.15 -1.02 20.82
CA TYR A 471 -21.05 -1.90 21.19
C TYR A 471 -20.06 -1.17 22.10
N LYS A 472 -19.67 -1.84 23.20
CA LYS A 472 -18.57 -1.39 24.06
C LYS A 472 -17.36 -2.29 23.81
N PRO A 473 -16.34 -1.81 23.09
CA PRO A 473 -15.12 -2.55 22.87
C PRO A 473 -14.52 -3.10 24.16
N ARG A 474 -13.95 -4.30 24.09
CA ARG A 474 -13.22 -4.86 25.23
C ARG A 474 -12.07 -3.93 25.63
N LYS A 475 -11.82 -3.81 26.94
CA LYS A 475 -10.71 -2.99 27.45
C LYS A 475 -9.39 -3.47 26.84
N GLY A 476 -8.65 -2.55 26.23
CA GLY A 476 -7.38 -2.86 25.57
C GLY A 476 -7.51 -3.39 24.15
N LEU A 477 -8.68 -3.31 23.51
CA LEU A 477 -8.82 -3.56 22.07
C LEU A 477 -7.91 -2.61 21.27
N THR A 478 -8.00 -1.32 21.60
CA THR A 478 -7.26 -0.25 20.93
C THR A 478 -6.11 0.26 21.80
N THR A 479 -4.91 0.31 21.22
CA THR A 479 -3.74 0.97 21.80
C THR A 479 -3.41 2.20 20.98
N ILE A 480 -3.35 3.37 21.60
CA ILE A 480 -2.96 4.62 20.93
C ILE A 480 -1.50 4.92 21.27
N PHE A 481 -0.67 5.08 20.24
CA PHE A 481 0.73 5.46 20.36
C PHE A 481 0.86 6.98 20.25
N VAL A 482 1.01 7.63 21.40
CA VAL A 482 1.03 9.09 21.51
C VAL A 482 2.47 9.60 21.46
N PRO A 483 2.77 10.65 20.67
CA PRO A 483 4.09 11.25 20.64
C PRO A 483 4.41 11.92 21.99
N LYS A 484 5.63 11.71 22.48
CA LYS A 484 6.19 12.39 23.63
C LYS A 484 7.59 12.87 23.32
N ARG A 485 7.90 14.11 23.68
CA ARG A 485 9.24 14.66 23.47
C ARG A 485 10.29 13.79 24.13
N ASN A 486 11.32 13.44 23.38
CA ASN A 486 12.43 12.65 23.89
C ASN A 486 13.34 13.53 24.75
N PRO A 487 13.42 13.32 26.08
CA PRO A 487 14.28 14.13 26.94
C PRO A 487 15.77 13.95 26.63
N LYS A 488 16.15 12.88 25.93
CA LYS A 488 17.53 12.60 25.51
C LYS A 488 17.88 13.21 24.15
N ALA A 489 16.91 13.76 23.42
CA ALA A 489 17.17 14.55 22.22
C ALA A 489 17.70 15.92 22.66
N GLY A 490 19.04 16.11 22.63
CA GLY A 490 19.66 17.37 23.04
C GLY A 490 19.13 18.59 22.27
N LEU A 491 19.39 19.81 22.78
CA LEU A 491 18.97 21.09 22.19
C LEU A 491 19.36 21.30 20.71
N VAL A 492 20.29 20.49 20.20
CA VAL A 492 20.83 20.52 18.82
C VAL A 492 19.74 20.25 17.75
N GLY A 493 18.62 19.63 18.12
CA GLY A 493 17.45 19.48 17.22
C GLY A 493 16.78 20.81 16.85
N LYS A 494 16.93 21.88 17.66
CA LYS A 494 16.35 23.20 17.39
C LYS A 494 17.08 24.01 16.31
N VAL A 495 18.37 23.72 16.05
CA VAL A 495 19.24 24.61 15.25
C VAL A 495 19.75 23.95 13.96
N ARG A 496 19.86 22.61 13.91
CA ARG A 496 20.40 21.94 12.71
C ARG A 496 19.50 21.97 11.49
N GLY A 497 18.20 22.23 11.66
CA GLY A 497 17.28 22.44 10.54
C GLY A 497 17.52 23.75 9.78
N VAL A 498 18.16 24.74 10.40
CA VAL A 498 18.39 26.08 9.81
C VAL A 498 19.62 26.10 8.88
N LEU A 499 20.52 25.11 8.96
CA LEU A 499 21.82 25.11 8.29
C LEU A 499 21.98 24.05 7.18
N HIS A 500 20.87 23.48 6.68
CA HIS A 500 20.85 22.57 5.52
C HIS A 500 20.05 23.17 4.34
N LEU A 501 20.09 24.50 4.21
CA LEU A 501 19.61 25.25 3.04
C LEU A 501 20.43 24.94 1.80
#